data_AF-A0A396AH46-F1
#
_entry.id   AF-A0A396AH46-F1
#
_cell.length_a   1.000
_cell.length_b   1.000
_cell.length_c   1.000
_cell.angle_alpha   90.00
_cell.angle_beta   90.00
_cell.angle_gamma   90.00
#
_symmetry.space_group_name_H-M   'P 1'
#
loop_
_entity.id
_entity.type
_entity.pdbx_description
1 polymer ?
#
loop_
_entity_poly.entity_id
_entity_poly.type
_entity_poly.pdbx_seq_one_letter_code
_entity_poly.pdbx_strand_id
1 'polypeptide(L)' 'MTARELADQVGTSPQYLNKIIHGVRPGNKYLAEISRILEIDLAA' A
#
# COMPACT_ATOMS: atom_id res chain seq x y z
N MET A 1 -2.95 -0.02 12.31
CA MET A 1 -1.65 -0.62 11.93
C MET A 1 -0.66 0.48 11.63
N THR A 2 0.63 0.18 11.71
CA THR A 2 1.73 1.07 11.29
C THR A 2 2.05 0.85 9.81
N ALA A 3 2.74 1.82 9.18
CA ALA A 3 3.23 1.65 7.79
C ALA A 3 4.16 0.44 7.64
N ARG A 4 4.86 0.03 8.72
CA ARG A 4 5.70 -1.16 8.70
C ARG A 4 4.87 -2.44 8.67
N GLU A 5 3.87 -2.55 9.53
CA GLU A 5 2.96 -3.70 9.57
C GLU A 5 2.19 -3.86 8.25
N LEU A 6 1.79 -2.75 7.63
CA LEU A 6 1.14 -2.79 6.31
C LEU A 6 2.12 -3.28 5.24
N ALA A 7 3.36 -2.78 5.25
CA ALA A 7 4.37 -3.19 4.27
C ALA A 7 4.69 -4.69 4.39
N ASP A 8 4.78 -5.21 5.61
CA ASP A 8 5.01 -6.63 5.88
C ASP A 8 3.86 -7.49 5.35
N GLN A 9 2.60 -7.08 5.56
CA GLN A 9 1.42 -7.79 5.04
C GLN A 9 1.30 -7.72 3.51
N VAL A 10 1.63 -6.58 2.91
CA VAL A 10 1.62 -6.37 1.45
C VAL A 10 2.78 -7.09 0.76
N GLY A 11 3.83 -7.48 1.51
CA GLY A 11 5.05 -8.09 0.96
C GLY A 11 5.94 -7.08 0.25
N THR A 12 6.08 -5.87 0.80
CA THR A 12 6.94 -4.80 0.27
C THR A 12 7.74 -4.12 1.38
N SER A 13 8.65 -3.21 1.02
CA SER A 13 9.36 -2.42 2.04
C SER A 13 8.56 -1.19 2.48
N PRO A 14 8.69 -0.75 3.74
CA PRO A 14 8.03 0.48 4.21
C PRO A 14 8.40 1.72 3.37
N GLN A 15 9.64 1.78 2.87
CA GLN A 15 10.09 2.88 2.00
C GLN A 15 9.39 2.85 0.63
N TYR A 16 9.14 1.66 0.08
CA TYR A 16 8.43 1.53 -1.19
C TYR A 16 6.95 1.84 -1.02
N LEU A 17 6.33 1.31 0.05
CA LEU A 17 4.95 1.61 0.43
C LEU A 17 4.72 3.12 0.61
N ASN A 18 5.60 3.81 1.33
CA ASN A 18 5.51 5.27 1.48
C ASN A 18 5.57 6.02 0.15
N LYS A 19 6.40 5.56 -0.81
CA LYS A 19 6.43 6.17 -2.14
C LYS A 19 5.12 5.99 -2.90
N ILE A 20 4.40 4.89 -2.68
CA ILE A 20 3.06 4.68 -3.25
C ILE A 20 2.05 5.63 -2.60
N ILE A 21 2.00 5.67 -1.27
CA ILE A 21 1.05 6.49 -0.50
C ILE A 21 1.21 7.98 -0.84
N HIS A 22 2.44 8.46 -1.01
CA HIS A 22 2.72 9.85 -1.36
C HIS A 22 2.69 10.14 -2.88
N GLY A 23 2.28 9.18 -3.72
CA GLY A 23 2.18 9.38 -5.17
C GLY A 23 3.51 9.54 -5.90
N VAL A 24 4.65 9.25 -5.24
CA VAL A 24 6.00 9.30 -5.83
C VAL A 24 6.26 8.13 -6.77
N ARG A 25 5.58 7.00 -6.53
CA ARG A 25 5.66 5.78 -7.37
C ARG A 25 4.24 5.30 -7.68
N PRO A 26 4.00 4.78 -8.89
CA PRO A 26 2.74 4.11 -9.20
C PRO A 26 2.60 2.84 -8.35
N GLY A 27 1.42 2.67 -7.75
CA GLY A 27 1.10 1.56 -6.85
C GLY A 27 0.44 0.36 -7.50
N ASN A 28 0.37 0.28 -8.84
CA ASN A 28 -0.53 -0.61 -9.59
C ASN A 28 -0.53 -2.07 -9.13
N LYS A 29 0.63 -2.62 -8.73
CA LYS A 29 0.75 -4.00 -8.21
C LYS A 29 0.23 -4.18 -6.78
N TYR A 30 0.31 -3.13 -5.97
CA TYR A 30 0.10 -3.18 -4.53
C TYR A 30 -1.24 -2.54 -4.10
N LEU A 31 -1.84 -1.68 -4.92
CA LEU A 31 -3.06 -0.95 -4.57
C LEU A 31 -4.24 -1.87 -4.23
N ALA A 32 -4.43 -2.95 -4.99
CA ALA A 32 -5.48 -3.93 -4.73
C ALA A 32 -5.30 -4.61 -3.36
N GLU A 33 -4.06 -5.01 -3.03
CA GLU A 33 -3.76 -5.67 -1.76
C GLU A 33 -3.79 -4.71 -0.57
N ILE A 34 -3.31 -3.48 -0.76
CA ILE A 34 -3.43 -2.39 0.22
C ILE A 34 -4.91 -2.11 0.51
N SER A 35 -5.74 -1.99 -0.53
CA SER A 35 -7.19 -1.79 -0.39
C SER A 35 -7.86 -2.92 0.37
N ARG A 36 -7.50 -4.17 0.07
CA ARG A 36 -8.01 -5.36 0.76
C ARG A 36 -7.64 -5.39 2.24
N ILE A 37 -6.39 -5.09 2.60
CA ILE A 37 -5.91 -5.09 3.99
C ILE A 37 -6.49 -3.94 4.80
N LEU A 38 -6.63 -2.77 4.17
CA LEU A 38 -7.16 -1.57 4.80
C LEU A 38 -8.69 -1.51 4.81
N GLU A 39 -9.36 -2.44 4.13
CA GLU A 39 -10.82 -2.46 3.96
C GLU A 39 -11.36 -1.15 3.39
N ILE A 40 -10.65 -0.60 2.38
CA ILE A 40 -11.03 0.64 1.70
C ILE A 40 -11.41 0.38 0.25
N ASP A 41 -12.41 1.11 -0.25
CA ASP A 41 -12.76 1.08 -1.66
C ASP A 41 -11.80 1.95 -2.48
N LEU A 42 -11.25 1.38 -3.55
CA LEU A 42 -10.58 2.16 -4.58
C LEU A 42 -11.67 2.80 -5.46
N ALA A 43 -11.82 4.11 -5.35
CA ALA A 43 -12.73 4.85 -6.23
C ALA A 43 -12.35 4.62 -7.70
N ALA A 44 -13.36 4.26 -8.51
CA ALA A 44 -13.24 4.01 -9.94
C ALA A 44 -12.95 5.29 -10.75
#